data_AF-A0AAV8CVE7-F1
#
_entry.id   AF-A0AAV8CVE7-F1
#
_cell.length_a   1.000
_cell.length_b   1.000
_cell.length_c   1.000
_cell.angle_alpha   90.00
_cell.angle_beta   90.00
_cell.angle_gamma   90.00
#
_symmetry.space_group_name_H-M   'P 1'
#
loop_
_entity.id
_entity.type
_entity.pdbx_description
1 polymer ?
#
loop_
_entity_poly.entity_id
_entity_poly.type
_entity_poly.pdbx_seq_one_letter_code
_entity_poly.pdbx_strand_id
1 'polypeptide(L)'
;MVEDSLGYRCPDESLFYDSKYSSLIQRGDGPFIDENFYGAKIGLYRDQLKGIGVEVDIRCGCSLIARHLICHSERSTIVRIYKFLQEFEWEPENENFSWIWVPGEEEAGEWVFPENCVLRDNSNLFASQLHILDKFYEEDLLGFFSKAFNVKDEPDIEDYVKLWELWENSASKVSLEDCLVFWEFIGLHWNLICEKLLAKHVQKLPVLIGGSISLICKQDLFIPDDLLLEDLFDKSLFVWYPTKSTPSLPRLKLTRIYTSLGVRNFSEAVMKHEASNSDTNGSDNGTKLESSANVITEGLIRIILAFLANPCLDISAKERHEIVESLLDLTIVKADEPVNMKYRLELSGGRLLEAKATHMFRWERNEARLFMPQIDGVQGMVGSIKYATYLSDVISQGLLYERADLVESLAELIKFGCLLNFELAAVEFLLKNKNLQVFAEDEEFLLLHFSTN
;
A
#
# COMPACT_ATOMS: atom_id res chain seq x y z
N MET A 1 47.66 -37.21 -25.44
CA MET A 1 47.41 -35.76 -25.44
C MET A 1 47.51 -35.24 -26.87
N VAL A 2 46.70 -34.25 -27.20
CA VAL A 2 46.70 -33.51 -28.48
C VAL A 2 46.88 -32.02 -28.19
N GLU A 3 47.42 -31.26 -29.14
CA GLU A 3 47.68 -29.82 -29.04
C GLU A 3 46.57 -29.01 -29.71
N ASP A 4 46.06 -28.00 -29.02
CA ASP A 4 45.14 -26.97 -29.52
C ASP A 4 45.72 -25.55 -29.33
N SER A 5 44.93 -24.52 -29.64
CA SER A 5 45.33 -23.11 -29.53
C SER A 5 45.70 -22.65 -28.10
N LEU A 6 45.36 -23.42 -27.07
CA LEU A 6 45.57 -23.09 -25.66
C LEU A 6 46.48 -24.09 -24.93
N GLY A 7 46.91 -25.16 -25.59
CA GLY A 7 47.97 -26.07 -25.13
C GLY A 7 47.64 -27.55 -25.35
N TYR A 8 48.20 -28.40 -24.49
CA TYR A 8 47.97 -29.84 -24.57
C TYR A 8 46.76 -30.29 -23.74
N ARG A 9 45.97 -31.21 -24.28
CA ARG A 9 44.78 -31.77 -23.63
C ARG A 9 44.46 -33.20 -24.04
N CYS A 10 43.48 -33.82 -23.41
CA CYS A 10 43.09 -35.19 -23.70
C CYS A 10 42.35 -35.28 -25.05
N PRO A 11 42.52 -36.35 -25.84
CA PRO A 11 41.86 -36.45 -27.15
C PRO A 11 40.33 -36.42 -27.08
N ASP A 12 39.72 -37.03 -26.06
CA ASP A 12 38.27 -37.02 -25.79
C ASP A 12 37.74 -35.66 -25.36
N GLU A 13 38.63 -34.79 -24.92
CA GLU A 13 38.40 -33.37 -24.79
C GLU A 13 39.02 -32.67 -26.00
N SER A 14 38.69 -32.97 -27.26
CA SER A 14 39.23 -32.21 -28.40
C SER A 14 38.35 -32.30 -29.61
N LEU A 15 38.36 -31.24 -30.42
CA LEU A 15 37.57 -31.15 -31.64
C LEU A 15 38.43 -31.08 -32.88
N PHE A 16 37.99 -31.75 -33.93
CA PHE A 16 38.52 -31.53 -35.26
C PHE A 16 37.75 -30.41 -35.96
N TYR A 17 38.46 -29.40 -36.46
CA TYR A 17 37.85 -28.25 -37.15
C TYR A 17 37.34 -28.66 -38.54
N ASP A 18 36.04 -28.47 -38.81
CA ASP A 18 35.46 -28.66 -40.14
C ASP A 18 35.19 -27.31 -40.79
N SER A 19 35.92 -27.02 -41.88
CA SER A 19 35.83 -25.76 -42.64
C SER A 19 34.43 -25.45 -43.17
N LYS A 20 33.52 -26.44 -43.26
CA LYS A 20 32.11 -26.22 -43.64
C LYS A 20 31.38 -25.28 -42.68
N TYR A 21 31.81 -25.21 -41.42
CA TYR A 21 31.20 -24.38 -40.39
C TYR A 21 31.99 -23.09 -40.14
N SER A 22 32.90 -22.71 -41.05
CA SER A 22 33.71 -21.49 -40.94
C SER A 22 32.90 -20.18 -40.89
N SER A 23 31.65 -20.21 -41.35
CA SER A 23 30.72 -19.08 -41.22
C SER A 23 30.11 -18.94 -39.82
N LEU A 24 30.11 -20.01 -39.02
CA LEU A 24 29.52 -20.05 -37.68
C LEU A 24 30.58 -20.01 -36.58
N ILE A 25 31.74 -20.64 -36.78
CA ILE A 25 32.78 -20.77 -35.76
C ILE A 25 34.18 -20.72 -36.36
N GLN A 26 35.12 -20.12 -35.64
CA GLN A 26 36.53 -20.00 -36.00
C GLN A 26 37.40 -21.00 -35.24
N ARG A 27 38.63 -21.21 -35.72
CA ARG A 27 39.60 -22.14 -35.12
C ARG A 27 39.98 -21.81 -33.68
N GLY A 28 39.89 -20.53 -33.29
CA GLY A 28 40.20 -20.10 -31.93
C GLY A 28 39.03 -20.19 -30.95
N ASP A 29 37.80 -20.34 -31.45
CA ASP A 29 36.58 -20.23 -30.62
C ASP A 29 36.33 -21.47 -29.77
N GLY A 30 36.79 -22.61 -30.27
CA GLY A 30 36.62 -23.89 -29.62
C GLY A 30 37.97 -24.56 -29.48
N PRO A 31 37.99 -25.69 -28.79
CA PRO A 31 39.24 -26.29 -28.43
C PRO A 31 39.57 -27.29 -29.56
N PHE A 32 39.94 -26.72 -30.69
CA PHE A 32 40.18 -27.39 -31.96
C PHE A 32 41.65 -27.78 -32.07
N ILE A 33 41.93 -28.97 -32.59
CA ILE A 33 43.30 -29.42 -32.84
C ILE A 33 44.05 -28.39 -33.70
N ASP A 34 45.25 -28.02 -33.27
CA ASP A 34 46.06 -27.03 -33.98
C ASP A 34 46.68 -27.63 -35.25
N GLU A 35 46.04 -27.38 -36.39
CA GLU A 35 46.56 -27.75 -37.70
C GLU A 35 47.89 -27.07 -38.05
N ASN A 36 48.23 -25.93 -37.43
CA ASN A 36 49.54 -25.30 -37.65
C ASN A 36 50.66 -26.12 -36.99
N PHE A 37 50.37 -26.72 -35.84
CA PHE A 37 51.29 -27.63 -35.15
C PHE A 37 51.41 -28.99 -35.88
N TYR A 38 50.28 -29.62 -36.20
CA TYR A 38 50.26 -30.97 -36.81
C TYR A 38 50.44 -30.98 -38.35
N GLY A 39 50.29 -29.82 -38.99
CA GLY A 39 50.30 -29.64 -40.44
C GLY A 39 48.98 -30.07 -41.11
N ALA A 40 48.66 -29.45 -42.25
CA ALA A 40 47.40 -29.64 -42.98
C ALA A 40 47.07 -31.10 -43.37
N LYS A 41 48.07 -32.00 -43.39
CA LYS A 41 47.85 -33.44 -43.64
C LYS A 41 47.10 -34.14 -42.50
N ILE A 42 47.00 -33.53 -41.32
CA ILE A 42 46.26 -34.07 -40.18
C ILE A 42 44.79 -34.36 -40.53
N GLY A 43 44.20 -33.59 -41.44
CA GLY A 43 42.84 -33.82 -41.93
C GLY A 43 42.63 -35.15 -42.68
N LEU A 44 43.72 -35.79 -43.17
CA LEU A 44 43.65 -37.13 -43.77
C LEU A 44 43.46 -38.24 -42.72
N TYR A 45 43.68 -37.93 -41.44
CA TYR A 45 43.65 -38.90 -40.34
C TYR A 45 42.36 -38.83 -39.53
N ARG A 46 41.25 -38.36 -40.11
CA ARG A 46 39.98 -38.13 -39.40
C ARG A 46 39.46 -39.37 -38.66
N ASP A 47 39.52 -40.55 -39.29
CA ASP A 47 39.07 -41.79 -38.67
C ASP A 47 39.96 -42.24 -37.52
N GLN A 48 41.27 -41.99 -37.63
CA GLN A 48 42.26 -42.26 -36.58
C GLN A 48 42.08 -41.29 -35.41
N LEU A 49 41.87 -39.99 -35.69
CA LEU A 49 41.57 -38.96 -34.69
C LEU A 49 40.31 -39.34 -33.90
N LYS A 50 39.24 -39.74 -34.60
CA LYS A 50 38.03 -40.28 -33.97
C LYS A 50 38.34 -41.53 -33.13
N GLY A 51 39.16 -42.45 -33.65
CA GLY A 51 39.55 -43.67 -32.96
C GLY A 51 40.33 -43.46 -31.66
N ILE A 52 41.05 -42.34 -31.52
CA ILE A 52 41.76 -41.98 -30.28
C ILE A 52 40.93 -41.11 -29.34
N GLY A 53 39.70 -40.72 -29.72
CA GLY A 53 38.76 -39.98 -28.87
C GLY A 53 38.40 -38.57 -29.36
N VAL A 54 39.09 -38.02 -30.36
CA VAL A 54 38.80 -36.68 -30.88
C VAL A 54 37.40 -36.63 -31.47
N GLU A 55 36.59 -35.66 -31.05
CA GLU A 55 35.29 -35.44 -31.65
C GLU A 55 35.45 -34.79 -33.03
N VAL A 56 34.87 -35.43 -34.04
CA VAL A 56 34.99 -35.04 -35.45
C VAL A 56 33.66 -34.59 -36.04
N ASP A 57 32.54 -34.82 -35.37
CA ASP A 57 31.24 -34.21 -35.69
C ASP A 57 31.04 -32.98 -34.80
N ILE A 58 31.11 -31.80 -35.41
CA ILE A 58 30.98 -30.53 -34.68
C ILE A 58 29.65 -30.41 -33.93
N ARG A 59 28.59 -31.10 -34.40
CA ARG A 59 27.28 -31.13 -33.75
C ARG A 59 27.34 -31.83 -32.40
N CYS A 60 28.12 -32.90 -32.32
CA CYS A 60 28.41 -33.59 -31.06
C CYS A 60 29.44 -32.83 -30.21
N GLY A 61 30.11 -31.84 -30.78
CA GLY A 61 31.10 -31.00 -30.13
C GLY A 61 30.57 -29.79 -29.36
N CYS A 62 29.26 -29.52 -29.38
CA CYS A 62 28.69 -28.33 -28.74
C CYS A 62 29.05 -28.22 -27.25
N SER A 63 29.00 -29.32 -26.50
CA SER A 63 29.38 -29.33 -25.08
C SER A 63 30.86 -29.03 -24.85
N LEU A 64 31.75 -29.45 -25.76
CA LEU A 64 33.18 -29.11 -25.67
C LEU A 64 33.43 -27.63 -25.97
N ILE A 65 32.69 -27.06 -26.93
CA ILE A 65 32.74 -25.63 -27.26
C ILE A 65 32.16 -24.79 -26.11
N ALA A 66 31.00 -25.17 -25.57
CA ALA A 66 30.37 -24.50 -24.44
C ALA A 66 31.25 -24.53 -23.19
N ARG A 67 31.91 -25.66 -22.89
CA ARG A 67 32.88 -25.73 -21.79
C ARG A 67 34.11 -24.84 -22.02
N HIS A 68 34.46 -24.61 -23.28
CA HIS A 68 35.57 -23.76 -23.66
C HIS A 68 35.22 -22.27 -23.66
N LEU A 69 33.93 -21.94 -23.68
CA LEU A 69 33.42 -20.58 -23.72
C LEU A 69 34.02 -19.70 -22.60
N ILE A 70 34.16 -20.24 -21.39
CA ILE A 70 34.70 -19.53 -20.21
C ILE A 70 36.19 -19.15 -20.33
N CYS A 71 36.93 -19.77 -21.26
CA CYS A 71 38.32 -19.42 -21.55
C CYS A 71 38.43 -18.12 -22.36
N HIS A 72 37.32 -17.62 -22.92
CA HIS A 72 37.29 -16.40 -23.71
C HIS A 72 36.93 -15.19 -22.86
N SER A 73 37.48 -14.04 -23.26
CA SER A 73 37.15 -12.72 -22.71
C SER A 73 36.73 -11.73 -23.81
N GLU A 74 36.95 -12.06 -25.08
CA GLU A 74 36.66 -11.17 -26.20
C GLU A 74 35.19 -11.32 -26.64
N ARG A 75 34.47 -10.19 -26.65
CA ARG A 75 33.02 -10.16 -26.87
C ARG A 75 32.60 -10.75 -28.22
N SER A 76 33.28 -10.42 -29.31
CA SER A 76 32.93 -10.91 -30.64
C SER A 76 33.04 -12.43 -30.74
N THR A 77 34.02 -13.01 -30.05
CA THR A 77 34.26 -14.44 -29.96
C THR A 77 33.20 -15.13 -29.13
N ILE A 78 32.88 -14.59 -27.96
CA ILE A 78 31.82 -15.09 -27.09
C ILE A 78 30.45 -15.05 -27.81
N VAL A 79 30.11 -13.92 -28.44
CA VAL A 79 28.86 -13.77 -29.21
C VAL A 79 28.79 -14.76 -30.37
N ARG A 80 29.91 -14.97 -31.08
CA ARG A 80 29.99 -15.95 -32.17
C ARG A 80 29.77 -17.37 -31.67
N ILE A 81 30.36 -17.74 -30.53
CA ILE A 81 30.13 -19.03 -29.89
C ILE A 81 28.67 -19.18 -29.47
N TYR A 82 28.05 -18.16 -28.86
CA TYR A 82 26.63 -18.22 -28.53
C TYR A 82 25.74 -18.43 -29.76
N LYS A 83 26.00 -17.72 -30.86
CA LYS A 83 25.28 -17.92 -32.13
C LYS A 83 25.48 -19.34 -32.67
N PHE A 84 26.69 -19.88 -32.56
CA PHE A 84 26.96 -21.28 -32.90
C PHE A 84 26.14 -22.25 -32.02
N LEU A 85 26.15 -22.08 -30.69
CA LEU A 85 25.41 -22.95 -29.76
C LEU A 85 23.90 -22.85 -29.99
N GLN A 86 23.40 -21.65 -30.28
CA GLN A 86 22.01 -21.41 -30.65
C GLN A 86 21.60 -22.16 -31.92
N GLU A 87 22.41 -22.11 -32.99
CA GLU A 87 22.14 -22.78 -34.27
C GLU A 87 21.98 -24.30 -34.10
N PHE A 88 22.70 -24.88 -33.14
CA PHE A 88 22.61 -26.31 -32.82
C PHE A 88 21.62 -26.63 -31.69
N GLU A 89 20.83 -25.65 -31.25
CA GLU A 89 19.87 -25.77 -30.14
C GLU A 89 20.49 -26.42 -28.90
N TRP A 90 21.74 -26.06 -28.59
CA TRP A 90 22.46 -26.64 -27.46
C TRP A 90 21.85 -26.20 -26.13
N GLU A 91 21.78 -27.12 -25.18
CA GLU A 91 21.35 -26.88 -23.81
C GLU A 91 22.40 -27.45 -22.84
N PRO A 92 22.67 -26.78 -21.71
CA PRO A 92 23.65 -27.22 -20.72
C PRO A 92 23.25 -28.57 -20.10
N GLU A 93 24.19 -29.51 -20.07
CA GLU A 93 23.99 -30.83 -19.48
C GLU A 93 23.84 -30.80 -17.95
N ASN A 94 24.38 -29.76 -17.31
CA ASN A 94 24.29 -29.52 -15.87
C ASN A 94 24.51 -28.03 -15.52
N GLU A 95 24.13 -27.65 -14.30
CA GLU A 95 24.17 -26.26 -13.80
C GLU A 95 25.61 -25.67 -13.78
N ASN A 96 26.65 -26.49 -13.65
CA ASN A 96 28.03 -26.02 -13.50
C ASN A 96 28.58 -25.28 -14.73
N PHE A 97 27.96 -25.46 -15.91
CA PHE A 97 28.36 -24.79 -17.16
C PHE A 97 27.38 -23.71 -17.61
N SER A 98 26.45 -23.32 -16.74
CA SER A 98 25.41 -22.33 -17.07
C SER A 98 25.89 -20.92 -16.74
N TRP A 99 26.98 -20.46 -17.34
CA TRP A 99 27.47 -19.09 -17.14
C TRP A 99 27.12 -18.20 -18.33
N ILE A 100 26.70 -16.98 -18.03
CA ILE A 100 26.40 -15.96 -19.03
C ILE A 100 27.46 -14.86 -18.93
N TRP A 101 28.00 -14.46 -20.08
CA TRP A 101 28.93 -13.34 -20.14
C TRP A 101 28.15 -12.02 -20.12
N VAL A 102 28.54 -11.09 -19.27
CA VAL A 102 28.00 -9.72 -19.26
C VAL A 102 29.14 -8.77 -19.62
N PRO A 103 29.03 -8.04 -20.75
CA PRO A 103 30.05 -7.06 -21.14
C PRO A 103 30.13 -5.86 -20.19
N GLY A 104 31.35 -5.46 -19.81
CA GLY A 104 31.61 -4.22 -19.06
C GLY A 104 32.03 -3.03 -19.94
N GLU A 105 32.49 -1.94 -19.31
CA GLU A 105 32.75 -0.64 -19.97
C GLU A 105 34.03 -0.61 -20.85
N GLU A 106 35.06 -1.41 -20.55
CA GLU A 106 36.39 -1.37 -21.22
C GLU A 106 36.85 -2.74 -21.74
N GLU A 107 35.94 -3.48 -22.41
CA GLU A 107 36.16 -4.85 -22.93
C GLU A 107 36.39 -5.96 -21.89
N ALA A 108 36.66 -5.60 -20.63
CA ALA A 108 36.54 -6.52 -19.50
C ALA A 108 35.04 -6.76 -19.21
N GLY A 109 34.57 -7.99 -19.39
CA GLY A 109 33.27 -8.43 -18.92
C GLY A 109 33.38 -9.39 -17.75
N GLU A 110 32.25 -9.90 -17.30
CA GLU A 110 32.16 -10.85 -16.20
C GLU A 110 31.30 -12.06 -16.55
N TRP A 111 31.67 -13.22 -16.02
CA TRP A 111 30.86 -14.43 -16.09
C TRP A 111 29.94 -14.47 -14.87
N VAL A 112 28.63 -14.48 -15.11
CA VAL A 112 27.61 -14.46 -14.07
C VAL A 112 26.68 -15.67 -14.18
N PHE A 113 26.04 -15.99 -13.06
CA PHE A 113 25.01 -17.03 -13.04
C PHE A 113 23.72 -16.54 -13.72
N PRO A 114 22.93 -17.42 -14.35
CA PRO A 114 21.71 -17.05 -15.07
C PRO A 114 20.64 -16.54 -14.11
N GLU A 115 20.65 -17.01 -12.86
CA GLU A 115 19.77 -16.58 -11.77
C GLU A 115 19.95 -15.10 -11.41
N ASN A 116 21.11 -14.51 -11.73
CA ASN A 116 21.39 -13.10 -11.54
C ASN A 116 21.08 -12.26 -12.79
N CYS A 117 20.46 -12.86 -13.81
CA CYS A 117 20.14 -12.23 -15.08
C CYS A 117 18.62 -12.20 -15.31
N VAL A 118 18.17 -11.17 -16.02
CA VAL A 118 16.85 -11.10 -16.66
C VAL A 118 17.03 -10.64 -18.10
N LEU A 119 16.14 -11.04 -18.98
CA LEU A 119 16.22 -10.57 -20.37
C LEU A 119 15.93 -9.07 -20.43
N ARG A 120 14.85 -8.62 -19.77
CA ARG A 120 14.39 -7.23 -19.78
C ARG A 120 14.02 -6.75 -18.37
N ASP A 121 14.19 -5.45 -18.15
CA ASP A 121 13.62 -4.74 -17.00
C ASP A 121 13.11 -3.37 -17.45
N ASN A 122 11.85 -3.37 -17.91
CA ASN A 122 11.17 -2.16 -18.38
C ASN A 122 11.04 -1.08 -17.30
N SER A 123 11.10 -1.48 -16.03
CA SER A 123 10.98 -0.60 -14.88
C SER A 123 12.31 0.05 -14.50
N ASN A 124 13.43 -0.55 -14.93
CA ASN A 124 14.79 -0.23 -14.52
C ASN A 124 15.01 -0.23 -12.99
N LEU A 125 14.14 -0.92 -12.26
CA LEU A 125 14.15 -1.02 -10.81
C LEU A 125 15.25 -1.96 -10.29
N PHE A 126 15.65 -2.94 -11.11
CA PHE A 126 16.58 -4.00 -10.74
C PHE A 126 17.98 -3.81 -11.31
N ALA A 127 18.26 -2.66 -11.95
CA ALA A 127 19.53 -2.42 -12.61
C ALA A 127 20.77 -2.53 -11.69
N SER A 128 20.58 -2.41 -10.37
CA SER A 128 21.65 -2.60 -9.37
C SER A 128 21.75 -4.01 -8.78
N GLN A 129 20.78 -4.89 -9.06
CA GLN A 129 20.66 -6.22 -8.47
C GLN A 129 20.80 -7.33 -9.52
N LEU A 130 20.33 -7.09 -10.74
CA LEU A 130 20.27 -8.07 -11.82
C LEU A 130 20.93 -7.52 -13.08
N HIS A 131 21.54 -8.41 -13.86
CA HIS A 131 22.07 -8.09 -15.18
C HIS A 131 20.96 -8.17 -16.22
N ILE A 132 20.70 -7.05 -16.90
CA ILE A 132 19.64 -6.91 -17.90
C ILE A 132 20.24 -7.17 -19.28
N LEU A 133 19.90 -8.32 -19.88
CA LEU A 133 20.61 -8.85 -21.06
C LEU A 133 20.25 -8.16 -22.38
N ASP A 134 19.06 -7.58 -22.53
CA ASP A 134 18.63 -6.84 -23.73
C ASP A 134 19.49 -5.61 -24.05
N LYS A 135 20.21 -5.09 -23.05
CA LYS A 135 21.19 -4.02 -23.19
C LYS A 135 22.45 -4.47 -23.95
N PHE A 136 22.70 -5.79 -24.01
CA PHE A 136 23.94 -6.35 -24.53
C PHE A 136 23.75 -7.30 -25.72
N TYR A 137 22.61 -7.96 -25.83
CA TYR A 137 22.40 -9.04 -26.79
C TYR A 137 21.19 -8.79 -27.69
N GLU A 138 21.28 -9.29 -28.92
CA GLU A 138 20.19 -9.25 -29.90
C GLU A 138 19.05 -10.20 -29.48
N GLU A 139 17.81 -9.91 -29.91
CA GLU A 139 16.60 -10.67 -29.56
C GLU A 139 16.72 -12.18 -29.79
N ASP A 140 17.36 -12.60 -30.89
CA ASP A 140 17.59 -14.01 -31.17
C ASP A 140 18.39 -14.69 -30.04
N LEU A 141 19.43 -14.02 -29.53
CA LEU A 141 20.25 -14.53 -28.42
C LEU A 141 19.52 -14.46 -27.08
N LEU A 142 18.64 -13.49 -26.86
CA LEU A 142 17.79 -13.45 -25.67
C LEU A 142 16.87 -14.69 -25.61
N GLY A 143 16.27 -15.06 -26.75
CA GLY A 143 15.49 -16.29 -26.87
C GLY A 143 16.32 -17.55 -26.57
N PHE A 144 17.58 -17.58 -27.01
CA PHE A 144 18.51 -18.66 -26.64
C PHE A 144 18.78 -18.69 -25.13
N PHE A 145 19.06 -17.55 -24.49
CA PHE A 145 19.32 -17.53 -23.04
C PHE A 145 18.12 -17.97 -22.21
N SER A 146 16.92 -17.61 -22.64
CA SER A 146 15.67 -18.08 -22.02
C SER A 146 15.54 -19.60 -22.13
N LYS A 147 15.74 -20.16 -23.33
CA LYS A 147 15.57 -21.60 -23.58
C LYS A 147 16.66 -22.44 -22.92
N ALA A 148 17.92 -22.07 -23.11
CA ALA A 148 19.07 -22.88 -22.70
C ALA A 148 19.41 -22.72 -21.21
N PHE A 149 19.31 -21.51 -20.66
CA PHE A 149 19.73 -21.23 -19.28
C PHE A 149 18.56 -20.88 -18.35
N ASN A 150 17.32 -20.99 -18.83
CA ASN A 150 16.12 -20.66 -18.07
C ASN A 150 16.14 -19.22 -17.50
N VAL A 151 16.75 -18.28 -18.23
CA VAL A 151 16.75 -16.85 -17.85
C VAL A 151 15.33 -16.31 -17.97
N LYS A 152 14.85 -15.68 -16.89
CA LYS A 152 13.51 -15.08 -16.85
C LYS A 152 13.42 -13.91 -17.82
N ASP A 153 12.27 -13.76 -18.48
CA ASP A 153 12.02 -12.64 -19.39
C ASP A 153 12.02 -11.30 -18.64
N GLU A 154 11.28 -11.24 -17.53
CA GLU A 154 11.19 -10.09 -16.62
C GLU A 154 11.29 -10.56 -15.16
N PRO A 155 11.66 -9.67 -14.21
CA PRO A 155 11.63 -9.97 -12.77
C PRO A 155 10.23 -10.37 -12.29
N ASP A 156 10.16 -11.41 -11.46
CA ASP A 156 8.88 -11.89 -10.92
C ASP A 156 8.63 -11.43 -9.48
N ILE A 157 7.53 -11.88 -8.88
CA ILE A 157 7.14 -11.48 -7.52
C ILE A 157 8.21 -11.83 -6.47
N GLU A 158 8.97 -12.90 -6.65
CA GLU A 158 10.00 -13.30 -5.70
C GLU A 158 11.20 -12.34 -5.78
N ASP A 159 11.52 -11.86 -6.98
CA ASP A 159 12.55 -10.85 -7.18
C ASP A 159 12.15 -9.50 -6.56
N TYR A 160 10.89 -9.07 -6.75
CA TYR A 160 10.34 -7.88 -6.08
C TYR A 160 10.37 -8.01 -4.54
N VAL A 161 9.98 -9.16 -3.99
CA VAL A 161 10.03 -9.38 -2.54
C VAL A 161 11.47 -9.26 -2.00
N LYS A 162 12.45 -9.88 -2.66
CA LYS A 162 13.86 -9.75 -2.29
C LYS A 162 14.34 -8.31 -2.37
N LEU A 163 13.94 -7.57 -3.40
CA LEU A 163 14.25 -6.15 -3.54
C LEU A 163 13.72 -5.33 -2.36
N TRP A 164 12.47 -5.57 -1.96
CA TRP A 164 11.88 -4.87 -0.83
C TRP A 164 12.62 -5.21 0.48
N GLU A 165 13.00 -6.47 0.70
CA GLU A 165 13.81 -6.87 1.84
C GLU A 165 15.17 -6.16 1.86
N LEU A 166 15.82 -5.98 0.70
CA LEU A 166 17.05 -5.20 0.60
C LEU A 166 16.82 -3.74 1.03
N TRP A 167 15.72 -3.12 0.60
CA TRP A 167 15.38 -1.76 1.02
C TRP A 167 15.12 -1.66 2.52
N GLU A 168 14.36 -2.61 3.10
CA GLU A 168 14.06 -2.63 4.55
C GLU A 168 15.29 -2.73 5.44
N ASN A 169 16.31 -3.43 4.95
CA ASN A 169 17.59 -3.67 5.63
C ASN A 169 18.65 -2.59 5.31
N SER A 170 18.41 -1.76 4.30
CA SER A 170 19.28 -0.65 3.97
C SER A 170 19.00 0.56 4.88
N ALA A 171 20.04 1.37 5.15
CA ALA A 171 19.88 2.67 5.80
C ALA A 171 19.44 3.77 4.81
N SER A 172 19.30 3.43 3.53
CA SER A 172 19.01 4.35 2.44
C SER A 172 17.52 4.61 2.32
N LYS A 173 17.16 5.83 1.93
CA LYS A 173 15.77 6.18 1.60
C LYS A 173 15.42 5.62 0.22
N VAL A 174 14.18 5.17 0.06
CA VAL A 174 13.65 4.76 -1.26
C VAL A 174 13.16 6.01 -1.99
N SER A 175 13.39 6.10 -3.29
CA SER A 175 12.85 7.20 -4.10
C SER A 175 11.33 7.07 -4.24
N LEU A 176 10.65 8.17 -4.60
CA LEU A 176 9.19 8.13 -4.80
C LEU A 176 8.83 7.33 -6.05
N GLU A 177 9.65 7.48 -7.09
CA GLU A 177 9.52 6.80 -8.38
C GLU A 177 9.67 5.29 -8.20
N ASP A 178 10.73 4.83 -7.54
CA ASP A 178 10.99 3.40 -7.33
C ASP A 178 9.90 2.76 -6.46
N CYS A 179 9.45 3.46 -5.42
CA CYS A 179 8.37 2.99 -4.55
C CYS A 179 7.05 2.89 -5.34
N LEU A 180 6.75 3.86 -6.20
CA LEU A 180 5.56 3.82 -7.06
C LEU A 180 5.61 2.63 -8.00
N VAL A 181 6.70 2.46 -8.74
CA VAL A 181 6.91 1.34 -9.67
C VAL A 181 6.71 -0.01 -8.97
N PHE A 182 7.31 -0.16 -7.78
CA PHE A 182 7.14 -1.36 -6.95
C PHE A 182 5.65 -1.65 -6.68
N TRP A 183 4.93 -0.69 -6.11
CA TRP A 183 3.53 -0.91 -5.74
C TRP A 183 2.61 -1.03 -6.95
N GLU A 184 2.95 -0.44 -8.10
CA GLU A 184 2.20 -0.65 -9.35
C GLU A 184 2.33 -2.09 -9.84
N PHE A 185 3.53 -2.67 -9.80
CA PHE A 185 3.74 -4.08 -10.11
C PHE A 185 2.96 -4.98 -9.16
N ILE A 186 3.04 -4.74 -7.84
CA ILE A 186 2.28 -5.49 -6.83
C ILE A 186 0.77 -5.36 -7.08
N GLY A 187 0.30 -4.16 -7.41
CA GLY A 187 -1.08 -3.89 -7.76
C GLY A 187 -1.52 -4.74 -8.95
N LEU A 188 -0.79 -4.69 -10.06
CA LEU A 188 -1.11 -5.43 -11.29
C LEU A 188 -1.16 -6.94 -11.07
N HIS A 189 -0.25 -7.49 -10.27
CA HIS A 189 -0.09 -8.93 -10.04
C HIS A 189 -0.73 -9.44 -8.74
N TRP A 190 -1.57 -8.63 -8.09
CA TRP A 190 -2.15 -8.96 -6.79
C TRP A 190 -3.01 -10.22 -6.83
N ASN A 191 -2.59 -11.26 -6.11
CA ASN A 191 -3.28 -12.53 -5.94
C ASN A 191 -2.89 -13.17 -4.59
N LEU A 192 -3.47 -14.33 -4.26
CA LEU A 192 -3.22 -15.01 -2.98
C LEU A 192 -1.75 -15.45 -2.77
N ILE A 193 -1.01 -15.72 -3.85
CA ILE A 193 0.42 -16.09 -3.77
C ILE A 193 1.22 -14.83 -3.40
N CYS A 194 1.00 -13.73 -4.12
CA CYS A 194 1.61 -12.42 -3.86
C CYS A 194 1.33 -11.94 -2.43
N GLU A 195 0.08 -12.03 -1.96
CA GLU A 195 -0.31 -11.67 -0.60
C GLU A 195 0.45 -12.49 0.45
N LYS A 196 0.55 -13.81 0.29
CA LYS A 196 1.28 -14.68 1.23
C LYS A 196 2.77 -14.38 1.27
N LEU A 197 3.39 -14.15 0.11
CA LEU A 197 4.81 -13.81 0.02
C LEU A 197 5.09 -12.47 0.70
N LEU A 198 4.35 -11.42 0.36
CA LEU A 198 4.52 -10.10 0.97
C LEU A 198 4.21 -10.12 2.46
N ALA A 199 3.13 -10.78 2.90
CA ALA A 199 2.78 -10.83 4.32
C ALA A 199 3.88 -11.48 5.19
N LYS A 200 4.58 -12.48 4.62
CA LYS A 200 5.69 -13.18 5.27
C LYS A 200 6.98 -12.37 5.31
N HIS A 201 7.31 -11.69 4.22
CA HIS A 201 8.63 -11.07 4.03
C HIS A 201 8.65 -9.56 4.30
N VAL A 202 7.56 -8.84 4.03
CA VAL A 202 7.45 -7.39 4.24
C VAL A 202 7.02 -7.07 5.67
N GLN A 203 7.93 -6.43 6.41
CA GLN A 203 7.70 -6.01 7.80
C GLN A 203 7.51 -4.50 7.91
N LYS A 204 8.07 -3.73 6.97
CA LYS A 204 7.99 -2.28 6.95
C LYS A 204 7.28 -1.79 5.69
N LEU A 205 6.47 -0.76 5.84
CA LEU A 205 5.68 -0.16 4.76
C LEU A 205 6.10 1.29 4.53
N PRO A 206 5.85 1.83 3.32
CA PRO A 206 6.30 3.16 2.96
C PRO A 206 5.51 4.24 3.68
N VAL A 207 6.23 5.29 4.09
CA VAL A 207 5.71 6.53 4.66
C VAL A 207 6.43 7.71 4.02
N LEU A 208 5.70 8.77 3.69
CA LEU A 208 6.28 9.98 3.15
C LEU A 208 6.73 10.91 4.27
N ILE A 209 8.05 11.06 4.44
CA ILE A 209 8.64 11.96 5.45
C ILE A 209 9.59 12.93 4.74
N GLY A 210 9.29 14.23 4.85
CA GLY A 210 10.14 15.29 4.28
C GLY A 210 10.35 15.16 2.76
N GLY A 211 9.35 14.67 2.03
CA GLY A 211 9.42 14.50 0.57
C GLY A 211 10.11 13.21 0.09
N SER A 212 10.46 12.30 1.00
CA SER A 212 11.14 11.04 0.69
C SER A 212 10.45 9.84 1.34
N ILE A 213 10.55 8.65 0.74
CA ILE A 213 9.97 7.42 1.31
C ILE A 213 10.90 6.87 2.40
N SER A 214 10.33 6.68 3.58
CA SER A 214 10.93 5.97 4.70
C SER A 214 10.11 4.72 4.99
N LEU A 215 10.77 3.62 5.35
CA LEU A 215 10.10 2.35 5.66
C LEU A 215 9.93 2.19 7.17
N ILE A 216 8.69 2.09 7.64
CA ILE A 216 8.34 1.97 9.07
C ILE A 216 7.59 0.66 9.31
N CYS A 217 7.80 0.05 10.49
CA CYS A 217 7.14 -1.19 10.87
C CYS A 217 5.61 -1.10 10.71
N LYS A 218 5.03 -2.07 10.01
CA LYS A 218 3.59 -2.06 9.66
C LYS A 218 2.65 -2.05 10.87
N GLN A 219 3.11 -2.50 12.04
CA GLN A 219 2.34 -2.49 13.29
C GLN A 219 2.14 -1.07 13.88
N ASP A 220 3.03 -0.13 13.52
CA ASP A 220 2.99 1.27 13.96
C ASP A 220 2.42 2.22 12.90
N LEU A 221 1.88 1.65 11.82
CA LEU A 221 1.28 2.40 10.72
C LEU A 221 -0.22 2.15 10.63
N PHE A 222 -0.91 3.14 10.08
CA PHE A 222 -2.37 3.14 10.00
C PHE A 222 -2.85 3.56 8.61
N ILE A 223 -4.02 3.04 8.24
CA ILE A 223 -4.78 3.55 7.09
C ILE A 223 -5.52 4.81 7.55
N PRO A 224 -5.32 5.97 6.88
CA PRO A 224 -6.04 7.20 7.20
C PRO A 224 -7.47 7.11 6.66
N ASP A 225 -8.38 6.62 7.49
CA ASP A 225 -9.80 6.43 7.18
C ASP A 225 -10.72 7.51 7.79
N ASP A 226 -10.21 8.30 8.73
CA ASP A 226 -10.90 9.42 9.36
C ASP A 226 -10.08 10.71 9.23
N LEU A 227 -10.59 11.65 8.43
CA LEU A 227 -9.92 12.92 8.14
C LEU A 227 -9.82 13.85 9.36
N LEU A 228 -10.80 13.82 10.26
CA LEU A 228 -10.79 14.67 11.45
C LEU A 228 -9.75 14.16 12.45
N LEU A 229 -9.62 12.85 12.58
CA LEU A 229 -8.56 12.26 13.40
C LEU A 229 -7.19 12.44 12.75
N GLU A 230 -7.08 12.30 11.42
CA GLU A 230 -5.83 12.51 10.68
C GLU A 230 -5.25 13.90 10.96
N ASP A 231 -6.09 14.94 10.94
CA ASP A 231 -5.67 16.33 11.20
C ASP A 231 -5.09 16.58 12.60
N LEU A 232 -5.34 15.67 13.56
CA LEU A 232 -4.88 15.80 14.95
C LEU A 232 -3.48 15.20 15.19
N PHE A 233 -2.99 14.35 14.29
CA PHE A 233 -1.77 13.57 14.49
C PHE A 233 -0.73 13.81 13.39
N ASP A 234 0.51 13.38 13.63
CA ASP A 234 1.59 13.51 12.65
C ASP A 234 1.35 12.61 11.44
N LYS A 235 1.56 13.14 10.24
CA LYS A 235 1.37 12.41 8.98
C LYS A 235 2.31 11.21 8.82
N SER A 236 3.40 11.14 9.59
CA SER A 236 4.34 10.03 9.60
C SER A 236 3.76 8.72 10.15
N LEU A 237 2.54 8.74 10.70
CA LEU A 237 1.84 7.56 11.21
C LEU A 237 1.06 6.80 10.12
N PHE A 238 0.90 7.40 8.94
CA PHE A 238 0.05 6.86 7.90
C PHE A 238 0.86 6.23 6.77
N VAL A 239 0.35 5.11 6.26
CA VAL A 239 0.89 4.50 5.06
C VAL A 239 0.84 5.47 3.88
N TRP A 240 1.89 5.45 3.06
CA TRP A 240 2.00 6.29 1.90
C TRP A 240 0.98 5.92 0.81
N TYR A 241 0.49 6.94 0.10
CA TYR A 241 -0.29 6.78 -1.11
C TYR A 241 0.28 7.66 -2.23
N PRO A 242 0.27 7.19 -3.50
CA PRO A 242 0.61 8.02 -4.64
C PRO A 242 -0.27 9.28 -4.69
N THR A 243 0.33 10.44 -4.98
CA THR A 243 -0.41 11.71 -5.08
C THR A 243 -1.46 11.68 -6.20
N LYS A 244 -1.17 10.97 -7.28
CA LYS A 244 -2.09 10.72 -8.37
C LYS A 244 -2.33 9.23 -8.46
N SER A 245 -3.59 8.83 -8.40
CA SER A 245 -3.99 7.44 -8.61
C SER A 245 -3.74 7.05 -10.06
N THR A 246 -3.14 5.89 -10.28
CA THR A 246 -2.98 5.29 -11.61
C THR A 246 -4.01 4.17 -11.82
N PRO A 247 -4.33 3.80 -13.07
CA PRO A 247 -5.26 2.69 -13.34
C PRO A 247 -4.78 1.34 -12.82
N SER A 248 -3.46 1.12 -12.81
CA SER A 248 -2.78 -0.06 -12.26
C SER A 248 -2.89 -0.13 -10.74
N LEU A 249 -2.82 1.03 -10.08
CA LEU A 249 -2.86 1.15 -8.63
C LEU A 249 -3.89 2.18 -8.12
N PRO A 250 -5.20 1.88 -8.19
CA PRO A 250 -6.22 2.70 -7.56
C PRO A 250 -6.02 2.81 -6.05
N ARG A 251 -6.28 3.98 -5.45
CA ARG A 251 -6.17 4.18 -3.98
C ARG A 251 -6.90 3.08 -3.18
N LEU A 252 -8.12 2.73 -3.57
CA LEU A 252 -8.91 1.69 -2.90
C LEU A 252 -8.24 0.31 -2.99
N LYS A 253 -7.60 -0.01 -4.12
CA LYS A 253 -6.87 -1.27 -4.29
C LYS A 253 -5.65 -1.31 -3.37
N LEU A 254 -4.88 -0.22 -3.32
CA LEU A 254 -3.73 -0.11 -2.42
C LEU A 254 -4.14 -0.17 -0.94
N THR A 255 -5.25 0.47 -0.56
CA THR A 255 -5.81 0.33 0.80
C THR A 255 -6.12 -1.13 1.13
N ARG A 256 -6.79 -1.86 0.23
CA ARG A 256 -7.07 -3.30 0.45
C ARG A 256 -5.81 -4.13 0.60
N ILE A 257 -4.77 -3.82 -0.17
CA ILE A 257 -3.45 -4.44 -0.04
C ILE A 257 -2.87 -4.19 1.35
N TYR A 258 -2.84 -2.94 1.82
CA TYR A 258 -2.37 -2.62 3.17
C TYR A 258 -3.18 -3.30 4.27
N THR A 259 -4.50 -3.36 4.14
CA THR A 259 -5.36 -4.11 5.07
C THR A 259 -4.99 -5.60 5.10
N SER A 260 -4.81 -6.23 3.93
CA SER A 260 -4.35 -7.63 3.80
C SER A 260 -2.98 -7.87 4.44
N LEU A 261 -2.10 -6.86 4.42
CA LEU A 261 -0.78 -6.93 5.06
C LEU A 261 -0.82 -6.70 6.59
N GLY A 262 -2.01 -6.44 7.15
CA GLY A 262 -2.24 -6.30 8.59
C GLY A 262 -2.21 -4.86 9.12
N VAL A 263 -2.26 -3.86 8.24
CA VAL A 263 -2.37 -2.45 8.64
C VAL A 263 -3.80 -2.17 9.11
N ARG A 264 -3.92 -1.56 10.30
CA ARG A 264 -5.21 -1.24 10.91
C ARG A 264 -5.75 0.10 10.41
N ASN A 265 -7.07 0.27 10.46
CA ASN A 265 -7.71 1.56 10.32
C ASN A 265 -7.33 2.47 11.50
N PHE A 266 -7.18 3.76 11.23
CA PHE A 266 -6.80 4.72 12.26
C PHE A 266 -7.92 4.95 13.27
N SER A 267 -9.16 5.06 12.78
CA SER A 267 -10.35 5.24 13.62
C SER A 267 -10.53 4.13 14.67
N GLU A 268 -10.18 2.89 14.32
CA GLU A 268 -10.26 1.73 15.22
C GLU A 268 -9.14 1.70 16.26
N ALA A 269 -8.01 2.35 15.99
CA ALA A 269 -6.83 2.32 16.86
C ALA A 269 -6.81 3.47 17.90
N VAL A 270 -7.53 4.57 17.63
CA VAL A 270 -7.53 5.75 18.49
C VAL A 270 -8.58 5.62 19.59
N MET A 271 -8.14 5.76 20.84
CA MET A 271 -9.03 5.82 22.00
C MET A 271 -9.42 7.26 22.31
N LYS A 272 -10.72 7.50 22.43
CA LYS A 272 -11.29 8.80 22.84
C LYS A 272 -11.57 8.80 24.34
N HIS A 273 -11.03 9.80 25.04
CA HIS A 273 -11.33 10.05 26.45
C HIS A 273 -11.68 11.51 26.66
N GLU A 274 -12.69 11.78 27.48
CA GLU A 274 -12.90 13.13 28.00
C GLU A 274 -11.71 13.50 28.87
N ALA A 275 -11.15 14.70 28.67
CA ALA A 275 -10.13 15.19 29.58
C ALA A 275 -10.81 15.52 30.92
N SER A 276 -10.42 14.82 31.99
CA SER A 276 -10.84 15.17 33.34
C SER A 276 -10.23 16.51 33.73
N ASN A 277 -11.06 17.49 34.11
CA ASN A 277 -10.65 18.77 34.67
C ASN A 277 -10.13 18.61 36.12
N SER A 278 -9.16 17.73 36.36
CA SER A 278 -8.57 17.56 37.70
C SER A 278 -7.37 18.46 37.98
N ASP A 279 -6.91 19.27 37.00
CA ASP A 279 -5.68 20.07 37.17
C ASP A 279 -5.93 21.58 37.35
N THR A 280 -7.18 22.02 37.47
CA THR A 280 -7.49 23.39 37.90
C THR A 280 -8.05 23.36 39.32
N ASN A 281 -7.16 23.59 40.28
CA ASN A 281 -7.54 24.01 41.63
C ASN A 281 -8.60 25.11 41.54
N GLY A 282 -9.65 24.96 42.36
CA GLY A 282 -10.89 25.70 42.25
C GLY A 282 -10.74 27.20 42.02
N SER A 283 -11.46 27.68 41.02
CA SER A 283 -12.04 29.02 41.03
C SER A 283 -13.40 28.91 40.38
N ASP A 284 -14.41 29.10 41.22
CA ASP A 284 -15.80 29.34 40.87
C ASP A 284 -15.88 30.62 40.03
N ASN A 285 -15.64 30.52 38.72
CA ASN A 285 -15.63 31.66 37.81
C ASN A 285 -16.62 31.40 36.68
N GLY A 286 -17.76 32.10 36.73
CA GLY A 286 -18.44 32.57 35.52
C GLY A 286 -19.56 31.75 34.90
N THR A 287 -19.97 30.59 35.46
CA THR A 287 -21.05 29.78 34.85
C THR A 287 -22.40 30.50 34.90
N LYS A 288 -22.84 31.06 33.77
CA LYS A 288 -24.21 31.56 33.60
C LYS A 288 -25.16 30.40 33.34
N LEU A 289 -26.18 30.32 34.19
CA LEU A 289 -27.32 29.42 34.04
C LEU A 289 -28.35 30.06 33.10
N GLU A 290 -28.67 29.38 31.99
CA GLU A 290 -29.75 29.81 31.10
C GLU A 290 -30.89 28.79 31.11
N SER A 291 -32.13 29.27 30.90
CA SER A 291 -33.28 28.40 30.67
C SER A 291 -33.10 27.61 29.37
N SER A 292 -33.44 26.32 29.38
CA SER A 292 -33.40 25.42 28.21
C SER A 292 -34.11 25.94 26.96
N ALA A 293 -35.09 26.84 27.15
CA ALA A 293 -35.93 27.46 26.12
C ALA A 293 -35.19 28.12 24.96
N ASN A 294 -33.92 28.55 25.12
CA ASN A 294 -33.18 29.23 24.05
C ASN A 294 -32.46 28.27 23.08
N VAL A 295 -32.26 27.00 23.46
CA VAL A 295 -31.51 26.01 22.65
C VAL A 295 -32.41 24.83 22.29
N ILE A 296 -33.28 24.41 23.21
CA ILE A 296 -34.27 23.36 22.98
C ILE A 296 -35.54 24.02 22.43
N THR A 297 -35.66 24.03 21.10
CA THR A 297 -36.79 24.64 20.40
C THR A 297 -37.85 23.60 20.04
N GLU A 298 -39.07 24.05 19.78
CA GLU A 298 -40.15 23.19 19.27
C GLU A 298 -39.71 22.46 17.99
N GLY A 299 -39.03 23.16 17.08
CA GLY A 299 -38.51 22.56 15.85
C GLY A 299 -37.51 21.42 16.08
N LEU A 300 -36.64 21.53 17.08
CA LEU A 300 -35.74 20.44 17.47
C LEU A 300 -36.53 19.22 17.99
N ILE A 301 -37.48 19.46 18.89
CA ILE A 301 -38.29 18.38 19.47
C ILE A 301 -39.16 17.71 18.41
N ARG A 302 -39.72 18.47 17.46
CA ARG A 302 -40.44 17.94 16.29
C ARG A 302 -39.59 16.99 15.46
N ILE A 303 -38.32 17.34 15.22
CA ILE A 303 -37.38 16.46 14.50
C ILE A 303 -37.21 15.13 15.24
N ILE A 304 -36.97 15.19 16.55
CA ILE A 304 -36.72 14.01 17.37
C ILE A 304 -37.97 13.13 17.43
N LEU A 305 -39.14 13.70 17.74
CA LEU A 305 -40.40 12.94 17.80
C LEU A 305 -40.74 12.30 16.46
N ALA A 306 -40.62 13.03 15.34
CA ALA A 306 -40.88 12.48 14.02
C ALA A 306 -39.91 11.36 13.64
N PHE A 307 -38.64 11.46 14.05
CA PHE A 307 -37.66 10.38 13.85
C PHE A 307 -38.01 9.15 14.67
N LEU A 308 -38.26 9.32 15.98
CA LEU A 308 -38.57 8.22 16.89
C LEU A 308 -39.91 7.55 16.58
N ALA A 309 -40.86 8.29 15.99
CA ALA A 309 -42.15 7.76 15.59
C ALA A 309 -42.12 6.97 14.28
N ASN A 310 -40.94 6.84 13.64
CA ASN A 310 -40.78 5.97 12.49
C ASN A 310 -41.25 4.55 12.84
N PRO A 311 -42.26 3.99 12.13
CA PRO A 311 -42.83 2.68 12.45
C PRO A 311 -41.81 1.54 12.46
N CYS A 312 -40.67 1.70 11.79
CA CYS A 312 -39.60 0.71 11.78
C CYS A 312 -38.86 0.59 13.13
N LEU A 313 -38.97 1.57 14.03
CA LEU A 313 -38.24 1.60 15.30
C LEU A 313 -39.02 0.97 16.47
N ASP A 314 -40.33 0.74 16.30
CA ASP A 314 -41.25 0.19 17.30
C ASP A 314 -41.18 0.89 18.67
N ILE A 315 -41.20 2.24 18.66
CA ILE A 315 -41.13 3.07 19.87
C ILE A 315 -42.52 3.62 20.18
N SER A 316 -43.04 3.28 21.36
CA SER A 316 -44.37 3.74 21.80
C SER A 316 -44.40 5.25 22.04
N ALA A 317 -45.57 5.90 21.91
CA ALA A 317 -45.70 7.33 22.19
C ALA A 317 -45.22 7.72 23.60
N LYS A 318 -45.51 6.87 24.60
CA LYS A 318 -45.02 7.05 25.97
C LYS A 318 -43.50 7.08 26.04
N GLU A 319 -42.84 6.10 25.41
CA GLU A 319 -41.37 6.01 25.38
C GLU A 319 -40.74 7.19 24.62
N ARG A 320 -41.35 7.63 23.50
CA ARG A 320 -40.88 8.83 22.78
C ARG A 320 -40.94 10.08 23.65
N HIS A 321 -42.04 10.28 24.38
CA HIS A 321 -42.19 11.41 25.29
C HIS A 321 -41.19 11.34 26.45
N GLU A 322 -40.99 10.17 27.07
CA GLU A 322 -39.97 9.97 28.11
C GLU A 322 -38.55 10.29 27.62
N ILE A 323 -38.21 9.90 26.38
CA ILE A 323 -36.94 10.22 25.75
C ILE A 323 -36.79 11.74 25.59
N VAL A 324 -37.81 12.43 25.10
CA VAL A 324 -37.80 13.88 24.84
C VAL A 324 -37.85 14.71 26.13
N GLU A 325 -38.54 14.24 27.17
CA GLU A 325 -38.58 14.88 28.50
C GLU A 325 -37.17 15.09 29.04
N SER A 326 -36.25 14.14 28.80
CA SER A 326 -34.85 14.26 29.21
C SER A 326 -34.12 15.47 28.60
N LEU A 327 -34.57 15.99 27.45
CA LEU A 327 -34.07 17.23 26.85
C LEU A 327 -34.77 18.49 27.38
N LEU A 328 -36.09 18.41 27.60
CA LEU A 328 -36.89 19.52 28.09
C LEU A 328 -36.47 19.93 29.52
N ASP A 329 -36.13 18.93 30.33
CA ASP A 329 -35.66 19.09 31.71
C ASP A 329 -34.19 19.51 31.84
N LEU A 330 -33.49 19.74 30.71
CA LEU A 330 -32.07 20.08 30.75
C LEU A 330 -31.82 21.45 31.37
N THR A 331 -30.75 21.48 32.15
CA THR A 331 -30.10 22.70 32.59
C THR A 331 -28.95 23.04 31.64
N ILE A 332 -29.04 24.18 30.96
CA ILE A 332 -27.97 24.63 30.05
C ILE A 332 -26.95 25.43 30.83
N VAL A 333 -25.70 24.97 30.75
CA VAL A 333 -24.56 25.57 31.44
C VAL A 333 -23.63 26.16 30.39
N LYS A 334 -23.55 27.50 30.34
CA LYS A 334 -22.54 28.17 29.51
C LYS A 334 -21.18 28.06 30.18
N ALA A 335 -20.24 27.39 29.53
CA ALA A 335 -18.87 27.23 29.98
C ALA A 335 -17.98 28.28 29.29
N ASP A 336 -17.11 28.92 30.07
CA ASP A 336 -16.10 29.86 29.55
C ASP A 336 -14.99 29.12 28.77
N GLU A 337 -14.79 27.83 29.08
CA GLU A 337 -13.82 26.98 28.40
C GLU A 337 -14.51 25.84 27.65
N PRO A 338 -14.10 25.56 26.41
CA PRO A 338 -14.65 24.46 25.64
C PRO A 338 -14.12 23.11 26.14
N VAL A 339 -14.91 22.05 25.91
CA VAL A 339 -14.58 20.71 26.40
C VAL A 339 -13.44 20.13 25.59
N ASN A 340 -12.32 19.80 26.24
CA ASN A 340 -11.19 19.19 25.54
C ASN A 340 -11.37 17.67 25.49
N MET A 341 -11.46 17.13 24.28
CA MET A 341 -11.37 15.70 24.02
C MET A 341 -9.91 15.30 23.88
N LYS A 342 -9.53 14.25 24.60
CA LYS A 342 -8.18 13.68 24.54
C LYS A 342 -8.22 12.41 23.72
N TYR A 343 -7.48 12.40 22.63
CA TYR A 343 -7.31 11.24 21.76
C TYR A 343 -5.98 10.60 22.10
N ARG A 344 -5.99 9.29 22.31
CA ARG A 344 -4.80 8.51 22.67
C ARG A 344 -4.59 7.41 21.65
N LEU A 345 -3.36 7.28 21.18
CA LEU A 345 -2.93 6.23 20.27
C LEU A 345 -1.74 5.50 20.89
N GLU A 346 -1.86 4.20 21.07
CA GLU A 346 -0.80 3.34 21.56
C GLU A 346 -0.14 2.60 20.40
N LEU A 347 1.19 2.74 20.30
CA LEU A 347 2.01 2.06 19.30
C LEU A 347 2.55 0.74 19.85
N SER A 348 3.03 -0.14 18.97
CA SER A 348 3.49 -1.49 19.34
C SER A 348 4.66 -1.52 20.33
N GLY A 349 5.45 -0.44 20.40
CA GLY A 349 6.52 -0.26 21.38
C GLY A 349 6.09 0.32 22.74
N GLY A 350 4.79 0.42 23.02
CA GLY A 350 4.24 1.05 24.23
C GLY A 350 4.34 2.59 24.24
N ARG A 351 4.75 3.19 23.11
CA ARG A 351 4.77 4.66 22.96
C ARG A 351 3.33 5.14 22.84
N LEU A 352 2.94 6.03 23.76
CA LEU A 352 1.64 6.68 23.76
C LEU A 352 1.74 8.04 23.08
N LEU A 353 0.92 8.26 22.05
CA LEU A 353 0.72 9.56 21.42
C LEU A 353 -0.61 10.14 21.90
N GLU A 354 -0.61 11.44 22.18
CA GLU A 354 -1.78 12.14 22.67
C GLU A 354 -2.04 13.37 21.82
N ALA A 355 -3.29 13.52 21.36
CA ALA A 355 -3.77 14.72 20.71
C ALA A 355 -4.97 15.27 21.48
N LYS A 356 -5.17 16.59 21.39
CA LYS A 356 -6.31 17.27 22.00
C LYS A 356 -7.12 17.92 20.90
N ALA A 357 -8.43 17.70 20.90
CA ALA A 357 -9.35 18.46 20.07
C ALA A 357 -10.40 19.13 20.94
N THR A 358 -10.77 20.34 20.56
CA THR A 358 -11.81 21.09 21.25
C THR A 358 -13.17 20.61 20.76
N HIS A 359 -13.95 20.04 21.68
CA HIS A 359 -15.35 19.67 21.46
C HIS A 359 -16.25 20.74 22.10
N MET A 360 -17.28 21.13 21.37
CA MET A 360 -18.15 22.22 21.83
C MET A 360 -19.20 21.75 22.82
N PHE A 361 -19.56 20.48 22.93
CA PHE A 361 -20.69 20.10 23.79
C PHE A 361 -20.37 18.93 24.70
N ARG A 362 -21.00 18.90 25.87
CA ARG A 362 -20.98 17.75 26.78
C ARG A 362 -22.32 17.64 27.50
N TRP A 363 -22.94 16.46 27.44
CA TRP A 363 -24.18 16.18 28.17
C TRP A 363 -23.91 15.22 29.32
N GLU A 364 -24.04 15.72 30.55
CA GLU A 364 -24.03 14.92 31.78
C GLU A 364 -25.46 14.48 32.11
N ARG A 365 -25.86 13.29 31.62
CA ARG A 365 -27.23 12.80 31.72
C ARG A 365 -27.72 12.64 33.16
N ASN A 366 -26.85 12.18 34.06
CA ASN A 366 -27.19 11.97 35.48
C ASN A 366 -27.54 13.28 36.20
N GLU A 367 -26.98 14.39 35.74
CA GLU A 367 -27.22 15.73 36.32
C GLU A 367 -28.20 16.56 35.49
N ALA A 368 -28.71 16.01 34.38
CA ALA A 368 -29.50 16.72 33.38
C ALA A 368 -28.85 18.05 32.95
N ARG A 369 -27.53 18.06 32.75
CA ARG A 369 -26.76 19.26 32.39
C ARG A 369 -26.14 19.16 31.01
N LEU A 370 -26.37 20.17 30.18
CA LEU A 370 -25.71 20.34 28.89
C LEU A 370 -24.73 21.52 28.97
N PHE A 371 -23.45 21.23 28.82
CA PHE A 371 -22.39 22.23 28.79
C PHE A 371 -22.18 22.73 27.36
N MET A 372 -22.20 24.04 27.19
CA MET A 372 -22.05 24.73 25.91
C MET A 372 -21.03 25.86 26.05
N PRO A 373 -20.01 26.00 25.19
CA PRO A 373 -19.04 27.07 25.24
C PRO A 373 -19.74 28.37 24.89
N GLN A 374 -19.24 29.45 25.47
CA GLN A 374 -19.56 30.78 24.97
C GLN A 374 -19.02 30.89 23.53
N ILE A 375 -19.92 31.01 22.56
CA ILE A 375 -19.58 31.07 21.13
C ILE A 375 -19.08 32.48 20.79
N ASP A 376 -17.98 32.89 21.40
CA ASP A 376 -17.29 34.12 21.04
C ASP A 376 -16.29 33.78 19.92
N GLY A 377 -16.69 33.95 18.65
CA GLY A 377 -15.74 33.98 17.52
C GLY A 377 -15.97 33.00 16.39
N VAL A 378 -17.06 32.23 16.38
CA VAL A 378 -17.35 31.30 15.28
C VAL A 378 -18.19 32.03 14.20
N GLN A 379 -17.62 33.05 13.57
CA GLN A 379 -18.27 33.82 12.50
C GLN A 379 -18.18 33.08 11.15
N GLY A 380 -19.31 32.95 10.46
CA GLY A 380 -19.41 32.40 9.09
C GLY A 380 -19.83 30.92 9.00
N MET A 381 -20.02 30.44 7.76
CA MET A 381 -20.65 29.13 7.49
C MET A 381 -19.89 27.92 8.05
N VAL A 382 -18.55 27.93 8.01
CA VAL A 382 -17.71 26.86 8.60
C VAL A 382 -18.02 26.70 10.08
N GLY A 383 -18.22 27.83 10.74
CA GLY A 383 -18.55 27.89 12.13
C GLY A 383 -19.92 27.30 12.47
N SER A 384 -20.94 27.70 11.71
CA SER A 384 -22.31 27.15 11.82
C SER A 384 -22.32 25.64 11.62
N ILE A 385 -21.56 25.11 10.66
CA ILE A 385 -21.48 23.66 10.42
C ILE A 385 -20.78 22.94 11.58
N LYS A 386 -19.69 23.49 12.13
CA LYS A 386 -19.02 22.92 13.32
C LYS A 386 -19.99 22.87 14.52
N TYR A 387 -20.65 23.99 14.82
CA TYR A 387 -21.63 24.08 15.89
C TYR A 387 -22.75 23.05 15.73
N ALA A 388 -23.39 23.02 14.55
CA ALA A 388 -24.48 22.09 14.26
C ALA A 388 -24.02 20.62 14.37
N THR A 389 -22.80 20.30 13.93
CA THR A 389 -22.25 18.94 14.01
C THR A 389 -22.05 18.50 15.46
N TYR A 390 -21.47 19.34 16.31
CA TYR A 390 -21.24 18.97 17.70
C TYR A 390 -22.53 18.93 18.52
N LEU A 391 -23.46 19.88 18.29
CA LEU A 391 -24.77 19.89 18.94
C LEU A 391 -25.55 18.61 18.60
N SER A 392 -25.60 18.27 17.31
CA SER A 392 -26.33 17.10 16.85
C SER A 392 -25.75 15.78 17.38
N ASP A 393 -24.42 15.68 17.42
CA ASP A 393 -23.73 14.48 17.92
C ASP A 393 -24.03 14.25 19.41
N VAL A 394 -23.89 15.29 20.23
CA VAL A 394 -24.11 15.20 21.68
C VAL A 394 -25.58 14.94 22.02
N ILE A 395 -26.52 15.59 21.34
CA ILE A 395 -27.95 15.34 21.58
C ILE A 395 -28.32 13.91 21.18
N SER A 396 -27.92 13.47 19.99
CA SER A 396 -28.27 12.13 19.51
C SER A 396 -27.65 11.03 20.38
N GLN A 397 -26.38 11.17 20.77
CA GLN A 397 -25.73 10.22 21.69
C GLN A 397 -26.40 10.17 23.06
N GLY A 398 -26.80 11.33 23.61
CA GLY A 398 -27.46 11.38 24.91
C GLY A 398 -28.86 10.76 24.91
N LEU A 399 -29.64 11.03 23.86
CA LEU A 399 -30.99 10.48 23.69
C LEU A 399 -30.99 8.98 23.38
N LEU A 400 -30.12 8.55 22.48
CA LEU A 400 -30.11 7.19 21.92
C LEU A 400 -28.93 6.37 22.46
N TYR A 401 -28.52 6.59 23.70
CA TYR A 401 -27.37 5.91 24.31
C TYR A 401 -27.53 4.38 24.36
N GLU A 402 -28.76 3.85 24.36
CA GLU A 402 -29.06 2.41 24.28
C GLU A 402 -29.23 1.91 22.84
N ARG A 403 -29.28 2.82 21.85
CA ARG A 403 -29.51 2.55 20.43
C ARG A 403 -28.48 3.26 19.56
N ALA A 404 -27.21 2.88 19.75
CA ALA A 404 -26.06 3.50 19.09
C ALA A 404 -26.13 3.47 17.56
N ASP A 405 -26.80 2.47 16.98
CA ASP A 405 -27.04 2.31 15.55
C ASP A 405 -27.92 3.42 14.94
N LEU A 406 -28.73 4.10 15.76
CA LEU A 406 -29.64 5.16 15.32
C LEU A 406 -29.05 6.57 15.49
N VAL A 407 -27.95 6.70 16.23
CA VAL A 407 -27.34 7.99 16.61
C VAL A 407 -26.96 8.82 15.39
N GLU A 408 -26.29 8.21 14.40
CA GLU A 408 -25.85 8.91 13.19
C GLU A 408 -27.03 9.48 12.39
N SER A 409 -28.07 8.67 12.20
CA SER A 409 -29.26 9.06 11.45
C SER A 409 -30.01 10.22 12.11
N LEU A 410 -30.16 10.20 13.43
CA LEU A 410 -30.77 11.31 14.16
C LEU A 410 -29.86 12.54 14.15
N ALA A 411 -28.54 12.36 14.31
CA ALA A 411 -27.58 13.47 14.30
C ALA A 411 -27.60 14.22 12.96
N GLU A 412 -27.68 13.52 11.83
CA GLU A 412 -27.83 14.19 10.54
C GLU A 412 -29.08 15.07 10.47
N LEU A 413 -30.24 14.57 10.92
CA LEU A 413 -31.49 15.33 10.90
C LEU A 413 -31.42 16.56 11.83
N ILE A 414 -30.91 16.39 13.04
CA ILE A 414 -30.72 17.50 13.99
C ILE A 414 -29.74 18.53 13.44
N LYS A 415 -28.66 18.09 12.79
CA LYS A 415 -27.69 18.99 12.15
C LYS A 415 -28.33 19.84 11.06
N PHE A 416 -29.13 19.24 10.18
CA PHE A 416 -29.89 19.98 9.17
C PHE A 416 -30.88 20.95 9.81
N GLY A 417 -31.63 20.51 10.83
CA GLY A 417 -32.52 21.38 11.60
C GLY A 417 -31.79 22.57 12.20
N CYS A 418 -30.62 22.34 12.81
CA CYS A 418 -29.80 23.36 13.44
C CYS A 418 -29.33 24.41 12.44
N LEU A 419 -28.88 24.00 11.24
CA LEU A 419 -28.47 24.92 10.17
C LEU A 419 -29.64 25.74 9.61
N LEU A 420 -30.88 25.26 9.78
CA LEU A 420 -32.12 25.96 9.45
C LEU A 420 -32.70 26.73 10.64
N ASN A 421 -31.92 26.90 11.71
CA ASN A 421 -32.34 27.53 12.97
C ASN A 421 -33.58 26.88 13.61
N PHE A 422 -33.87 25.62 13.28
CA PHE A 422 -35.07 24.89 13.69
C PHE A 422 -36.38 25.65 13.38
N GLU A 423 -36.42 26.44 12.31
CA GLU A 423 -37.62 27.14 11.86
C GLU A 423 -38.73 26.15 11.49
N LEU A 424 -39.91 26.27 12.09
CA LEU A 424 -40.99 25.27 11.98
C LEU A 424 -41.36 24.92 10.54
N ALA A 425 -41.57 25.91 9.67
CA ALA A 425 -41.92 25.66 8.26
C ALA A 425 -40.79 24.92 7.50
N ALA A 426 -39.53 25.24 7.82
CA ALA A 426 -38.38 24.56 7.24
C ALA A 426 -38.24 23.12 7.78
N VAL A 427 -38.51 22.91 9.07
CA VAL A 427 -38.54 21.60 9.72
C VAL A 427 -39.66 20.73 9.14
N GLU A 428 -40.87 21.24 8.97
CA GLU A 428 -41.98 20.52 8.34
C GLU A 428 -41.62 20.04 6.93
N PHE A 429 -40.99 20.92 6.14
CA PHE A 429 -40.51 20.55 4.81
C PHE A 429 -39.41 19.49 4.87
N LEU A 430 -38.44 19.62 5.80
CA LEU A 430 -37.38 18.64 6.03
C LEU A 430 -37.95 17.25 6.37
N LEU A 431 -38.89 17.20 7.32
CA LEU A 431 -39.53 15.96 7.76
C LEU A 431 -40.30 15.31 6.62
N LYS A 432 -41.09 16.09 5.87
CA LYS A 432 -41.81 15.60 4.68
C LYS A 432 -40.86 15.04 3.64
N ASN A 433 -39.74 15.71 3.37
CA ASN A 433 -38.73 15.24 2.42
C ASN A 433 -38.05 13.93 2.89
N LYS A 434 -38.00 13.69 4.19
CA LYS A 434 -37.45 12.47 4.79
C LYS A 434 -38.51 11.40 5.04
N ASN A 435 -39.76 11.61 4.61
CA ASN A 435 -40.92 10.76 4.88
C ASN A 435 -41.14 10.50 6.39
N LEU A 436 -40.83 11.50 7.21
CA LEU A 436 -41.09 11.50 8.65
C LEU A 436 -42.30 12.37 8.94
N GLN A 437 -43.07 12.00 9.96
CA GLN A 437 -44.24 12.75 10.40
C GLN A 437 -44.34 12.71 11.92
N VAL A 438 -44.90 13.78 12.48
CA VAL A 438 -45.31 13.85 13.88
C VAL A 438 -46.75 13.32 13.96
N PHE A 439 -47.05 12.40 14.88
CA PHE A 439 -48.41 11.87 15.06
C PHE A 439 -49.24 12.74 15.99
N ALA A 440 -50.55 12.50 16.04
CA ALA A 440 -51.48 13.33 16.80
C ALA A 440 -51.12 13.40 18.30
N GLU A 441 -50.68 12.28 18.89
CA GLU A 441 -50.29 12.21 20.30
C GLU A 441 -49.02 13.03 20.59
N ASP A 442 -48.09 13.08 19.62
CA ASP A 442 -46.86 13.87 19.71
C ASP A 442 -47.15 15.36 19.50
N GLU A 443 -48.12 15.72 18.64
CA GLU A 443 -48.61 17.10 18.48
C GLU A 443 -49.27 17.61 19.77
N GLU A 444 -50.10 16.80 20.42
CA GLU A 444 -50.68 17.13 21.73
C GLU A 444 -49.59 17.38 22.77
N PHE A 445 -48.55 16.53 22.80
CA PHE A 445 -47.40 16.71 23.68
C PHE A 445 -46.65 18.02 23.39
N LEU A 446 -46.39 18.34 22.13
CA LEU A 446 -45.72 19.59 21.73
C LEU A 446 -46.55 20.82 22.14
N LEU A 447 -47.87 20.78 21.94
CA LEU A 447 -48.76 21.85 22.37
C LEU A 447 -48.69 22.07 23.89
N LEU A 448 -48.58 21.02 24.70
CA LEU A 448 -48.47 21.18 26.16
C LEU A 448 -47.18 21.88 26.60
N HIS A 449 -46.08 21.74 25.85
CA HIS A 449 -44.75 22.22 26.26
C HIS A 449 -44.30 23.51 25.56
N PHE A 450 -44.80 23.79 24.35
CA PHE A 450 -44.37 24.93 23.53
C PHE A 450 -45.49 25.92 23.18
N SER A 451 -46.74 25.66 23.57
CA SER A 451 -47.80 26.66 23.43
C SER A 451 -47.54 27.84 24.36
N THR A 452 -47.05 28.95 23.82
CA THR A 452 -47.24 30.27 24.42
C THR A 452 -48.64 30.78 24.11
N ASN A 453 -49.30 31.39 25.10
CA ASN A 453 -50.29 32.44 24.86
C ASN A 453 -49.71 33.56 23.98
#